data_AF-A0A2S8GCF4-F1
#
_entry.id   AF-A0A2S8GCF4-F1
#
_cell.length_a   1.000
_cell.length_b   1.000
_cell.length_c   1.000
_cell.angle_alpha   90.00
_cell.angle_beta   90.00
_cell.angle_gamma   90.00
#
_symmetry.space_group_name_H-M   'P 1'
#
loop_
_entity.id
_entity.type
_entity.pdbx_description
1 polymer ?
#
loop_
_entity_poly.entity_id
_entity_poly.type
_entity_poly.pdbx_seq_one_letter_code
_entity_poly.pdbx_strand_id
1 'polypeptide(L)'
;MTLFNRTAGGLTLALLTAGLAGCQSPGKIDPAPPTMLGASVDELNRSQEVNAEAAQYVVYQHEFQPNFVAGKGEKDAWKLNGYGEDHVKQIASNLLRGDESPVVIERSQTSPKQGTEYEYPVHFNDELDEKRRRCVVASLVALGVNDAESRVVVAPSFSEGLTSGEAAAAYRRGMTTNNRGGSGGYGSFGGGGGFGGGFF
;
A
#
# COMPACT_ATOMS: atom_id res chain seq x y z
N MET A 1 -22.95 -18.48 -79.50
CA MET A 1 -23.83 -19.01 -78.46
C MET A 1 -24.07 -17.89 -77.46
N THR A 2 -25.07 -17.03 -77.74
CA THR A 2 -26.40 -16.95 -77.08
C THR A 2 -26.32 -16.42 -75.64
N LEU A 3 -26.97 -15.34 -75.20
CA LEU A 3 -27.96 -14.42 -75.78
C LEU A 3 -28.06 -13.17 -74.88
N PHE A 4 -28.43 -12.05 -75.49
CA PHE A 4 -28.84 -10.77 -74.89
C PHE A 4 -30.13 -10.87 -74.04
N ASN A 5 -30.25 -10.03 -73.00
CA ASN A 5 -31.45 -9.25 -72.64
C ASN A 5 -31.08 -8.25 -71.52
N ARG A 6 -30.94 -6.92 -71.73
CA ARG A 6 -31.94 -5.86 -71.97
C ARG A 6 -33.16 -5.91 -71.04
N THR A 7 -33.29 -4.92 -70.13
CA THR A 7 -34.28 -3.82 -70.12
C THR A 7 -34.14 -3.03 -68.80
N ALA A 8 -33.86 -1.72 -68.86
CA ALA A 8 -34.79 -0.61 -68.57
C ALA A 8 -35.16 -0.52 -67.07
N GLY A 9 -34.94 0.56 -66.34
CA GLY A 9 -35.07 1.98 -66.64
C GLY A 9 -35.90 2.59 -65.50
N GLY A 10 -35.55 3.77 -64.98
CA GLY A 10 -36.40 4.45 -64.00
C GLY A 10 -35.67 5.40 -63.06
N LEU A 11 -35.55 6.64 -63.50
CA LEU A 11 -35.05 7.82 -62.80
C LEU A 11 -36.26 8.67 -62.37
N THR A 12 -36.33 9.08 -61.10
CA THR A 12 -37.16 10.19 -60.55
C THR A 12 -36.76 10.32 -59.07
N LEU A 13 -35.92 11.26 -58.61
CA LEU A 13 -36.03 12.72 -58.50
C LEU A 13 -37.32 13.23 -57.84
N ALA A 14 -37.11 14.06 -56.80
CA ALA A 14 -38.01 15.01 -56.15
C ALA A 14 -38.66 14.59 -54.83
N LEU A 15 -38.13 15.13 -53.72
CA LEU A 15 -38.90 15.88 -52.73
C LEU A 15 -37.96 16.71 -51.85
N LEU A 16 -37.59 17.86 -52.40
CA LEU A 16 -36.82 18.92 -51.77
C LEU A 16 -37.79 20.09 -51.52
N THR A 17 -38.68 19.98 -50.53
CA THR A 17 -39.53 21.10 -50.08
C THR A 17 -40.06 20.86 -48.65
N ALA A 18 -39.24 21.16 -47.64
CA ALA A 18 -39.69 21.50 -46.29
C ALA A 18 -38.62 22.36 -45.60
N GLY A 19 -38.18 23.41 -46.28
CA GLY A 19 -37.23 24.39 -45.77
C GLY A 19 -37.83 25.78 -45.79
N LEU A 20 -38.90 26.01 -45.03
CA LEU A 20 -39.38 27.36 -44.75
C LEU A 20 -39.82 27.49 -43.29
N ALA A 21 -39.21 28.49 -42.64
CA ALA A 21 -39.67 29.21 -41.46
C ALA A 21 -39.62 28.50 -40.10
N GLY A 22 -38.44 28.57 -39.47
CA GLY A 22 -38.33 28.60 -38.01
C GLY A 22 -37.13 29.45 -37.63
N CYS A 23 -37.35 30.72 -37.25
CA CYS A 23 -36.35 31.59 -36.67
C CYS A 23 -35.72 30.90 -35.44
N GLN A 24 -34.55 30.30 -35.62
CA GLN A 24 -33.72 29.91 -34.49
C GLN A 24 -33.11 31.21 -33.97
N SER A 25 -33.68 31.75 -32.88
CA SER A 25 -32.93 32.70 -32.07
C SER A 25 -31.60 32.01 -31.69
N PRO A 26 -30.48 32.75 -31.57
CA PRO A 26 -29.29 32.17 -30.99
C PRO A 26 -29.69 31.67 -29.60
N GLY A 27 -29.82 30.36 -29.45
CA GLY A 27 -30.12 29.75 -28.17
C GLY A 27 -29.07 30.29 -27.20
N LYS A 28 -29.52 30.99 -26.16
CA LYS A 28 -28.65 31.25 -25.02
C LYS A 28 -28.24 29.88 -24.53
N ILE A 29 -27.00 29.51 -24.78
CA ILE A 29 -26.34 28.43 -24.08
C ILE A 29 -26.19 28.98 -22.67
N ASP A 30 -27.19 28.79 -21.83
CA ASP A 30 -27.01 29.00 -20.41
C ASP A 30 -25.96 27.98 -19.97
N PRO A 31 -24.79 28.41 -19.48
CA PRO A 31 -23.79 27.47 -18.99
C PRO A 31 -24.44 26.63 -17.90
N ALA A 32 -24.13 25.34 -17.89
CA ALA A 32 -24.59 24.44 -16.84
C ALA A 32 -24.34 25.11 -15.48
N PRO A 33 -25.33 25.12 -14.56
CA PRO A 33 -25.20 25.82 -13.29
C PRO A 33 -23.90 25.41 -12.63
N PRO A 34 -23.07 26.37 -12.17
CA PRO A 34 -21.76 26.06 -11.65
C PRO A 34 -21.91 25.10 -10.48
N THR A 35 -21.21 23.97 -10.54
CA THR A 35 -21.11 23.04 -9.43
C THR A 35 -20.62 23.81 -8.21
N MET A 36 -21.31 23.66 -7.07
CA MET A 36 -20.89 24.31 -5.83
C MET A 36 -19.43 23.95 -5.54
N LEU A 37 -18.61 24.93 -5.16
CA LEU A 37 -17.22 24.66 -4.75
C LEU A 37 -17.25 23.59 -3.63
N GLY A 38 -16.48 22.52 -3.82
CA GLY A 38 -16.46 21.35 -2.94
C GLY A 38 -17.42 20.21 -3.31
N ALA A 39 -18.27 20.36 -4.32
CA ALA A 39 -19.14 19.28 -4.81
C ALA A 39 -18.40 18.25 -5.69
N SER A 40 -17.23 18.61 -6.22
CA SER A 40 -16.37 17.72 -7.00
C SER A 40 -14.96 17.70 -6.41
N VAL A 41 -14.48 16.50 -6.08
CA VAL A 41 -13.06 16.26 -5.83
C VAL A 41 -12.34 16.24 -7.18
N ASP A 42 -11.24 16.98 -7.28
CA ASP A 42 -10.37 16.92 -8.46
C ASP A 42 -9.85 15.49 -8.67
N GLU A 43 -9.65 15.10 -9.93
CA GLU A 43 -9.17 13.76 -10.29
C GLU A 43 -7.81 13.47 -9.63
N LEU A 44 -6.97 14.50 -9.50
CA LEU A 44 -5.69 14.41 -8.79
C LEU A 44 -5.89 14.04 -7.32
N ASN A 45 -6.79 14.73 -6.60
CA ASN A 45 -7.06 14.44 -5.19
C ASN A 45 -7.66 13.05 -5.01
N ARG A 46 -8.57 12.63 -5.91
CA ARG A 46 -9.10 11.26 -5.90
C ARG A 46 -8.00 10.22 -6.08
N SER A 47 -7.05 10.45 -6.98
CA SER A 47 -5.93 9.53 -7.18
C SER A 47 -5.03 9.43 -5.93
N GLN A 48 -4.82 10.55 -5.23
CA GLN A 48 -4.06 10.57 -3.98
C GLN A 48 -4.77 9.82 -2.86
N GLU A 49 -6.09 9.97 -2.74
CA GLU A 49 -6.93 9.21 -1.79
C GLU A 49 -6.83 7.70 -2.06
N VAL A 50 -6.99 7.27 -3.32
CA VAL A 50 -6.88 5.85 -3.70
C VAL A 50 -5.48 5.30 -3.41
N ASN A 51 -4.43 6.05 -3.72
CA ASN A 51 -3.06 5.63 -3.44
C ASN A 51 -2.77 5.56 -1.94
N ALA A 52 -3.34 6.46 -1.15
CA ALA A 52 -3.21 6.46 0.31
C ALA A 52 -3.92 5.26 0.95
N GLU A 53 -5.08 4.86 0.43
CA GLU A 53 -5.75 3.62 0.86
C GLU A 53 -4.94 2.38 0.45
N ALA A 54 -4.46 2.31 -0.79
CA ALA A 54 -3.62 1.20 -1.25
C ALA A 54 -2.33 1.05 -0.42
N ALA A 55 -1.75 2.16 0.04
CA ALA A 55 -0.55 2.17 0.87
C ALA A 55 -0.73 1.43 2.22
N GLN A 56 -1.95 1.31 2.73
CA GLN A 56 -2.25 0.55 3.96
C GLN A 56 -2.11 -0.96 3.78
N TYR A 57 -1.99 -1.44 2.54
CA TYR A 57 -1.81 -2.86 2.22
C TYR A 57 -0.34 -3.23 1.98
N VAL A 58 0.58 -2.31 2.23
CA VAL A 58 2.02 -2.53 2.08
C VAL A 58 2.63 -3.00 3.39
N VAL A 59 3.08 -4.25 3.46
CA VAL A 59 3.83 -4.81 4.59
C VAL A 59 5.32 -4.52 4.39
N TYR A 60 5.89 -3.69 5.26
CA TYR A 60 7.26 -3.20 5.14
C TYR A 60 8.31 -4.19 5.66
N GLN A 61 9.55 -4.05 5.20
CA GLN A 61 10.68 -4.91 5.60
C GLN A 61 10.93 -4.92 7.12
N HIS A 62 10.66 -3.80 7.80
CA HIS A 62 10.91 -3.63 9.24
C HIS A 62 9.82 -4.28 10.12
N GLU A 63 8.74 -4.78 9.52
CA GLU A 63 7.70 -5.54 10.21
C GLU A 63 8.08 -7.00 10.42
N PHE A 64 9.16 -7.44 9.80
CA PHE A 64 9.70 -8.79 9.91
C PHE A 64 10.88 -8.84 10.87
N GLN A 65 10.99 -9.95 11.60
CA GLN A 65 12.11 -10.26 12.45
C GLN A 65 12.60 -11.69 12.19
N PRO A 66 13.92 -11.95 12.32
CA PRO A 66 14.43 -13.31 12.25
C PRO A 66 13.84 -14.14 13.40
N ASN A 67 13.36 -15.33 13.08
CA ASN A 67 12.89 -16.30 14.07
C ASN A 67 14.02 -17.26 14.41
N PHE A 68 14.57 -17.14 15.61
CA PHE A 68 15.60 -18.03 16.10
C PHE A 68 14.97 -19.29 16.70
N VAL A 69 15.13 -20.42 16.03
CA VAL A 69 14.73 -21.72 16.58
C VAL A 69 15.90 -22.28 17.39
N ALA A 70 15.70 -22.45 18.70
CA ALA A 70 16.75 -22.99 19.57
C ALA A 70 17.28 -24.33 19.04
N GLY A 71 18.61 -24.43 18.87
CA GLY A 71 19.29 -25.65 18.39
C GLY A 71 19.48 -25.75 16.87
N LYS A 72 18.82 -24.90 16.07
CA LYS A 72 19.14 -24.68 14.65
C LYS A 72 19.65 -23.26 14.53
N GLY A 73 20.96 -23.06 14.40
CA GLY A 73 21.59 -21.73 14.28
C GLY A 73 21.21 -20.93 13.02
N GLU A 74 20.08 -21.26 12.42
CA GLU A 74 19.67 -20.85 11.09
C GLU A 74 18.64 -19.73 11.21
N LYS A 75 18.94 -18.59 10.58
CA LYS A 75 18.03 -17.47 10.34
C LYS A 75 17.00 -17.81 9.25
N ASP A 76 16.56 -19.06 9.19
CA ASP A 76 15.82 -19.59 8.05
C ASP A 76 14.31 -19.37 8.14
N ALA A 77 13.84 -19.11 9.35
CA ALA A 77 12.47 -18.71 9.58
C ALA A 77 12.40 -17.19 9.79
N TRP A 78 11.48 -16.56 9.07
CA TRP A 78 11.08 -15.18 9.30
C TRP A 78 9.71 -15.19 9.97
N LYS A 79 9.50 -14.28 10.91
CA LYS A 79 8.19 -14.06 11.53
C LYS A 79 7.87 -12.57 11.54
N LEU A 80 6.61 -12.25 11.66
CA LEU A 80 6.16 -10.89 11.94
C LEU A 80 6.62 -10.49 13.36
N ASN A 81 6.90 -9.21 13.55
CA ASN A 81 7.01 -8.62 14.87
C ASN A 81 5.60 -8.22 15.38
N GLY A 82 5.49 -7.78 16.64
CA GLY A 82 4.16 -7.47 17.21
C GLY A 82 3.39 -6.40 16.41
N TYR A 83 4.09 -5.41 15.85
CA TYR A 83 3.47 -4.40 14.99
C TYR A 83 2.99 -4.99 13.66
N GLY A 84 3.82 -5.82 13.01
CA GLY A 84 3.45 -6.51 11.78
C GLY A 84 2.31 -7.49 11.95
N GLU A 85 2.21 -8.16 13.11
CA GLU A 85 1.05 -9.00 13.44
C GLU A 85 -0.25 -8.19 13.51
N ASP A 86 -0.24 -7.03 14.17
CA ASP A 86 -1.41 -6.16 14.26
C ASP A 86 -1.77 -5.54 12.92
N HIS A 87 -0.77 -5.15 12.13
CA HIS A 87 -0.97 -4.66 10.78
C HIS A 87 -1.61 -5.70 9.86
N VAL A 88 -1.11 -6.94 9.86
CA VAL A 88 -1.69 -8.04 9.07
C VAL A 88 -3.11 -8.38 9.54
N LYS A 89 -3.44 -8.26 10.83
CA LYS A 89 -4.83 -8.39 11.31
C LYS A 89 -5.74 -7.30 10.75
N GLN A 90 -5.26 -6.05 10.68
CA GLN A 90 -6.02 -4.96 10.10
C GLN A 90 -6.26 -5.19 8.59
N ILE A 91 -5.23 -5.60 7.86
CA ILE A 91 -5.35 -5.99 6.45
C ILE A 91 -6.38 -7.10 6.29
N ALA A 92 -6.29 -8.18 7.08
CA ALA A 92 -7.24 -9.29 7.02
C ALA A 92 -8.69 -8.83 7.28
N SER A 93 -8.90 -7.97 8.27
CA SER A 93 -10.21 -7.39 8.57
C SER A 93 -10.78 -6.64 7.38
N ASN A 94 -9.98 -5.82 6.70
CA ASN A 94 -10.45 -5.07 5.55
C ASN A 94 -10.73 -5.96 4.32
N LEU A 95 -9.87 -6.95 4.06
CA LEU A 95 -10.08 -7.91 2.99
C LEU A 95 -11.37 -8.73 3.20
N LEU A 96 -11.63 -9.15 4.44
CA LEU A 96 -12.86 -9.87 4.80
C LEU A 96 -14.12 -8.99 4.71
N ARG A 97 -13.97 -7.66 4.81
CA ARG A 97 -15.04 -6.70 4.56
C ARG A 97 -15.30 -6.44 3.07
N GLY A 98 -14.46 -6.99 2.18
CA GLY A 98 -14.61 -6.92 0.73
C GLY A 98 -13.68 -5.93 0.03
N ASP A 99 -12.60 -5.48 0.68
CA ASP A 99 -11.57 -4.72 -0.05
C ASP A 99 -10.85 -5.61 -1.08
N GLU A 100 -10.54 -5.02 -2.24
CA GLU A 100 -9.92 -5.67 -3.39
C GLU A 100 -8.46 -5.23 -3.60
N SER A 101 -7.95 -4.37 -2.72
CA SER A 101 -6.57 -3.90 -2.78
C SER A 101 -5.56 -5.06 -2.68
N PRO A 102 -4.53 -5.11 -3.53
CA PRO A 102 -3.50 -6.14 -3.45
C PRO A 102 -2.65 -5.93 -2.19
N VAL A 103 -2.26 -7.04 -1.55
CA VAL A 103 -1.34 -6.99 -0.42
C VAL A 103 0.08 -7.02 -0.97
N VAL A 104 0.84 -5.97 -0.69
CA VAL A 104 2.21 -5.82 -1.21
C VAL A 104 3.21 -6.05 -0.09
N ILE A 105 4.20 -6.90 -0.35
CA ILE A 105 5.34 -7.09 0.53
C ILE A 105 6.50 -6.32 -0.06
N GLU A 106 7.07 -5.43 0.75
CA GLU A 106 8.21 -4.63 0.36
C GLU A 106 9.40 -5.54 0.05
N ARG A 107 9.90 -5.46 -1.18
CA ARG A 107 11.11 -6.17 -1.61
C ARG A 107 12.29 -5.84 -0.70
N SER A 108 13.15 -6.80 -0.48
CA SER A 108 14.45 -6.56 0.16
C SER A 108 15.29 -5.61 -0.68
N GLN A 109 15.96 -4.65 -0.03
CA GLN A 109 16.88 -3.71 -0.70
C GLN A 109 18.27 -3.67 -0.09
N THR A 110 18.44 -4.28 1.09
CA THR A 110 19.65 -4.16 1.91
C THR A 110 20.25 -5.52 2.27
N SER A 111 20.22 -6.47 1.33
CA SER A 111 20.82 -7.80 1.55
C SER A 111 22.25 -7.88 1.03
N PRO A 112 23.19 -8.50 1.77
CA PRO A 112 24.50 -8.83 1.23
C PRO A 112 24.39 -9.99 0.24
N LYS A 113 25.17 -9.95 -0.84
CA LYS A 113 25.23 -11.02 -1.85
C LYS A 113 26.61 -11.66 -1.85
N GLN A 114 26.65 -12.94 -1.50
CA GLN A 114 27.89 -13.73 -1.50
C GLN A 114 28.50 -13.78 -2.90
N GLY A 115 29.81 -13.63 -2.99
CA GLY A 115 30.55 -13.68 -4.26
C GLY A 115 30.65 -12.35 -5.00
N THR A 116 30.25 -11.24 -4.38
CA THR A 116 30.63 -9.90 -4.83
C THR A 116 31.91 -9.46 -4.12
N GLU A 117 32.74 -8.62 -4.74
CA GLU A 117 34.08 -8.24 -4.23
C GLU A 117 34.05 -7.70 -2.79
N TYR A 118 33.01 -6.93 -2.46
CA TYR A 118 32.88 -6.23 -1.18
C TYR A 118 31.65 -6.64 -0.36
N GLU A 119 30.78 -7.51 -0.88
CA GLU A 119 29.59 -8.04 -0.19
C GLU A 119 28.68 -6.97 0.44
N TYR A 120 28.60 -5.80 -0.17
CA TYR A 120 27.82 -4.69 0.36
C TYR A 120 26.32 -5.05 0.46
N PRO A 121 25.62 -4.58 1.52
CA PRO A 121 24.20 -4.84 1.72
C PRO A 121 23.34 -3.91 0.86
N VAL A 122 23.43 -4.07 -0.46
CA VAL A 122 22.72 -3.23 -1.46
C VAL A 122 21.98 -4.08 -2.49
N HIS A 123 21.86 -5.38 -2.24
CA HIS A 123 21.28 -6.32 -3.18
C HIS A 123 19.88 -6.77 -2.75
N PHE A 124 19.10 -7.15 -3.76
CA PHE A 124 17.84 -7.85 -3.59
C PHE A 124 18.10 -9.32 -3.26
N ASN A 125 17.18 -9.93 -2.50
CA ASN A 125 17.24 -11.30 -2.07
C ASN A 125 15.85 -11.97 -2.23
N ASP A 126 15.67 -12.59 -3.39
CA ASP A 126 14.41 -13.23 -3.77
C ASP A 126 13.99 -14.36 -2.81
N GLU A 127 14.96 -15.09 -2.25
CA GLU A 127 14.67 -16.17 -1.30
C GLU A 127 14.10 -15.63 0.02
N LEU A 128 14.70 -14.53 0.51
CA LEU A 128 14.24 -13.83 1.70
C LEU A 128 12.84 -13.23 1.49
N ASP A 129 12.62 -12.64 0.32
CA ASP A 129 11.33 -12.04 -0.02
C ASP A 129 10.23 -13.10 -0.16
N GLU A 130 10.53 -14.27 -0.73
CA GLU A 130 9.59 -15.40 -0.78
C GLU A 130 9.33 -16.01 0.60
N LYS A 131 10.34 -16.06 1.49
CA LYS A 131 10.14 -16.48 2.89
C LYS A 131 9.19 -15.52 3.61
N ARG A 132 9.34 -14.20 3.42
CA ARG A 132 8.44 -13.17 3.97
C ARG A 132 7.03 -13.28 3.39
N ARG A 133 6.92 -13.51 2.08
CA ARG A 133 5.65 -13.77 1.40
C ARG A 133 4.90 -14.93 2.00
N ARG A 134 5.55 -16.08 2.13
CA ARG A 134 4.95 -17.26 2.76
C ARG A 134 4.49 -17.01 4.20
N CYS A 135 5.23 -16.21 4.97
CA CYS A 135 4.82 -15.81 6.33
C CYS A 135 3.51 -15.03 6.32
N VAL A 136 3.39 -13.99 5.49
CA VAL A 136 2.17 -13.17 5.41
C VAL A 136 0.99 -13.97 4.87
N VAL A 137 1.19 -14.77 3.82
CA VAL A 137 0.12 -15.63 3.27
C VAL A 137 -0.38 -16.59 4.35
N ALA A 138 0.52 -17.28 5.05
CA ALA A 138 0.13 -18.20 6.12
C ALA A 138 -0.67 -17.50 7.22
N SER A 139 -0.26 -16.28 7.61
CA SER A 139 -0.99 -15.47 8.59
C SER A 139 -2.38 -15.06 8.09
N LEU A 140 -2.51 -14.59 6.84
CA LEU A 140 -3.79 -14.19 6.25
C LEU A 140 -4.75 -15.37 6.11
N VAL A 141 -4.26 -16.54 5.68
CA VAL A 141 -5.05 -17.77 5.62
C VAL A 141 -5.52 -18.18 7.01
N ALA A 142 -4.66 -18.10 8.03
CA ALA A 142 -5.03 -18.39 9.41
C ALA A 142 -6.10 -17.42 9.96
N LEU A 143 -6.18 -16.20 9.41
CA LEU A 143 -7.20 -15.20 9.73
C LEU A 143 -8.49 -15.35 8.89
N GLY A 144 -8.55 -16.32 7.97
CA GLY A 144 -9.75 -16.64 7.17
C GLY A 144 -9.74 -16.10 5.73
N VAL A 145 -8.65 -15.47 5.28
CA VAL A 145 -8.50 -14.99 3.89
C VAL A 145 -7.99 -16.14 3.01
N ASN A 146 -8.91 -16.90 2.42
CA ASN A 146 -8.59 -18.14 1.70
C ASN A 146 -7.86 -17.93 0.36
N ASP A 147 -8.02 -16.77 -0.26
CA ASP A 147 -7.42 -16.41 -1.56
C ASP A 147 -6.12 -15.60 -1.41
N ALA A 148 -5.55 -15.55 -0.20
CA ALA A 148 -4.35 -14.76 0.12
C ALA A 148 -3.15 -15.06 -0.81
N GLU A 149 -2.94 -16.32 -1.21
CA GLU A 149 -1.85 -16.70 -2.12
C GLU A 149 -1.88 -15.92 -3.44
N SER A 150 -3.09 -15.66 -3.98
CA SER A 150 -3.27 -14.93 -5.24
C SER A 150 -3.23 -13.40 -5.09
N ARG A 151 -3.44 -12.89 -3.87
CA ARG A 151 -3.49 -11.44 -3.57
C ARG A 151 -2.16 -10.86 -3.11
N VAL A 152 -1.30 -11.68 -2.51
CA VAL A 152 -0.04 -11.24 -1.92
C VAL A 152 1.07 -11.27 -2.97
N VAL A 153 1.66 -10.10 -3.24
CA VAL A 153 2.73 -9.91 -4.22
C VAL A 153 3.96 -9.25 -3.59
N VAL A 154 5.15 -9.57 -4.11
CA VAL A 154 6.39 -8.88 -3.71
C VAL A 154 6.67 -7.76 -4.71
N ALA A 155 6.81 -6.52 -4.23
CA ALA A 155 7.05 -5.36 -5.08
C ALA A 155 7.85 -4.28 -4.33
N PRO A 156 8.38 -3.23 -5.00
CA PRO A 156 8.81 -2.05 -4.28
C PRO A 156 7.60 -1.41 -3.58
N SER A 157 7.84 -0.77 -2.44
CA SER A 157 6.81 0.10 -1.86
C SER A 157 6.56 1.28 -2.80
N PHE A 158 5.30 1.54 -3.13
CA PHE A 158 4.90 2.72 -3.91
C PHE A 158 4.56 3.92 -3.02
N SER A 159 4.33 3.69 -1.73
CA SER A 159 4.27 4.72 -0.70
C SER A 159 5.65 4.86 -0.06
N GLU A 160 6.22 6.06 -0.07
CA GLU A 160 7.38 6.38 0.76
C GLU A 160 6.94 6.39 2.24
N GLY A 161 6.99 5.21 2.88
CA GLY A 161 6.87 5.09 4.33
C GLY A 161 8.14 5.55 5.03
N LEU A 162 8.11 5.60 6.38
CA LEU A 162 9.30 5.83 7.20
C LEU A 162 10.42 4.90 6.74
N THR A 163 11.50 5.48 6.21
CA THR A 163 12.64 4.71 5.72
C THR A 163 13.14 3.78 6.83
N SER A 164 13.63 2.60 6.45
CA SER A 164 14.05 1.54 7.38
C SER A 164 14.97 2.02 8.52
N GLY A 165 15.78 3.06 8.30
CA GLY A 165 16.59 3.70 9.34
C GLY A 165 15.78 4.49 10.37
N GLU A 166 14.80 5.28 9.92
CA GLU A 166 13.93 6.08 10.78
C GLU A 166 12.92 5.20 11.53
N ALA A 167 12.33 4.21 10.85
CA ALA A 167 11.44 3.23 11.46
C ALA A 167 12.15 2.34 12.49
N ALA A 168 13.34 1.82 12.19
CA ALA A 168 14.13 1.04 13.16
C ALA A 168 14.62 1.88 14.35
N ALA A 169 14.90 3.18 14.14
CA ALA A 169 15.23 4.11 15.21
C ALA A 169 14.00 4.49 16.07
N ALA A 170 12.83 4.61 15.47
CA ALA A 170 11.56 4.84 16.17
C ALA A 170 11.14 3.60 16.99
N TYR A 171 11.21 2.40 16.41
CA TYR A 171 10.96 1.13 17.10
C TYR A 171 11.93 0.91 18.28
N ARG A 172 13.24 1.14 18.09
CA ARG A 172 14.22 1.09 19.18
C ARG A 172 13.92 2.11 20.28
N ARG A 173 13.49 3.33 19.93
CA ARG A 173 13.09 4.35 20.91
C ARG A 173 11.85 3.92 21.70
N GLY A 174 10.85 3.33 21.07
CA GLY A 174 9.66 2.77 21.72
C GLY A 174 10.00 1.62 22.68
N MET A 175 10.84 0.68 22.26
CA MET A 175 11.27 -0.46 23.07
C MET A 175 12.17 -0.06 24.25
N THR A 176 13.03 0.95 24.07
CA THR A 176 13.92 1.47 25.13
C THR A 176 13.16 2.25 26.20
N THR A 177 12.02 2.85 25.84
CA THR A 177 11.17 3.58 26.78
C THR A 177 10.39 2.62 27.69
N ASN A 178 9.98 1.46 27.17
CA ASN A 178 9.27 0.44 27.96
C ASN A 178 10.17 -0.55 28.72
N ASN A 179 11.47 -0.59 28.44
CA ASN A 179 12.42 -1.48 29.13
C ASN A 179 13.28 -0.78 30.21
N ARG A 180 12.86 0.41 30.67
CA ARG A 180 13.40 1.10 31.85
C ARG A 180 12.46 1.03 33.05
N GLY A 181 11.83 -0.12 33.25
CA GLY A 181 11.06 -0.41 34.45
C GLY A 181 11.46 -1.75 35.04
N GLY A 182 12.41 -1.77 35.98
CA GLY A 182 12.70 -3.01 36.71
C GLY A 182 13.94 -3.03 37.59
N SER A 183 14.12 -2.09 38.52
CA SER A 183 14.61 -2.42 39.88
C SER A 183 14.54 -1.20 40.82
N GLY A 184 13.71 -1.32 41.86
CA GLY A 184 13.95 -0.70 43.16
C GLY A 184 13.25 0.62 43.45
N GLY A 185 12.28 0.60 44.38
CA GLY A 185 12.01 1.76 45.22
C GLY A 185 10.54 2.08 45.46
N TYR A 186 9.87 1.27 46.28
CA TYR A 186 8.73 1.74 47.04
C TYR A 186 9.14 2.95 47.90
N GLY A 187 8.38 4.03 47.83
CA GLY A 187 8.32 5.09 48.85
C GLY A 187 9.29 6.26 48.65
N SER A 188 8.76 7.44 48.32
CA SER A 188 8.85 8.59 49.23
C SER A 188 7.99 9.73 48.71
N PHE A 189 6.91 9.99 49.43
CA PHE A 189 6.23 11.27 49.48
C PHE A 189 7.05 12.13 50.46
N GLY A 190 7.51 13.33 50.05
CA GLY A 190 7.98 14.35 50.98
C GLY A 190 9.43 14.79 50.82
N GLY A 191 9.57 16.11 50.60
CA GLY A 191 10.36 17.02 51.43
C GLY A 191 11.86 16.74 51.63
N GLY A 192 12.66 17.78 51.40
CA GLY A 192 13.93 17.95 52.10
C GLY A 192 15.06 18.39 51.20
N GLY A 193 15.66 19.53 51.56
CA GLY A 193 16.76 20.15 50.85
C GLY A 193 18.08 19.39 50.95
N GLY A 194 19.05 19.89 50.19
CA GLY A 194 20.41 19.35 50.17
C GLY A 194 21.29 20.05 49.16
N PHE A 195 21.43 21.37 49.29
CA PHE A 195 22.56 22.09 48.69
C PHE A 195 23.79 21.91 49.58
N GLY A 196 24.87 21.42 49.00
CA GLY A 196 26.20 21.31 49.62
C GLY A 196 26.85 19.99 49.21
N GLY A 197 28.06 19.93 48.67
CA GLY A 197 29.12 20.91 48.49
C GLY A 197 30.44 20.12 48.36
N GLY A 198 31.46 20.72 47.74
CA GLY A 198 32.85 20.26 47.89
C GLY A 198 33.52 19.79 46.61
N PHE A 199 34.13 20.75 45.90
CA PHE A 199 35.38 20.54 45.18
C PHE A 199 36.51 20.81 46.16
N PHE A 200 37.34 19.82 46.46
CA PHE A 200 38.81 19.82 46.66
C PHE A 200 39.25 18.37 46.90
#